data_AF-A0A085VSQ1-F1
#
_entry.id   AF-A0A085VSQ1-F1
#
_cell.length_a   1.000
_cell.length_b   1.000
_cell.length_c   1.000
_cell.angle_alpha   90.00
_cell.angle_beta   90.00
_cell.angle_gamma   90.00
#
_symmetry.space_group_name_H-M   'P 1'
#
loop_
_entity.id
_entity.type
_entity.pdbx_description
1 polymer ?
#
loop_
_entity_poly.entity_id
_entity_poly.type
_entity_poly.pdbx_seq_one_letter_code
_entity_poly.pdbx_strand_id
1 'polypeptide(L)'
;MKAVSEKPLRKARGQGMTEYIIIVALIAIASIGVITLFGDNIRKLFGASAAALAGNAQVANDGAESNEQLNKKTMKNFGQNNAY
;
A
#
# COMPACT_ATOMS: atom_id res chain seq x y z
N MET A 1 51.36 -13.30 18.23
CA MET A 1 50.21 -12.94 17.36
C MET A 1 49.56 -11.68 17.93
N LYS A 2 49.55 -10.56 17.19
CA LYS A 2 48.91 -9.30 17.60
C LYS A 2 47.44 -9.33 17.18
N ALA A 3 46.52 -9.09 18.10
CA ALA A 3 45.10 -8.94 17.81
C ALA A 3 44.87 -7.63 17.02
N VAL A 4 44.20 -7.73 15.88
CA VAL A 4 43.74 -6.59 15.10
C VAL A 4 42.51 -6.03 15.80
N SER A 5 42.62 -4.81 16.32
CA SER A 5 41.48 -4.06 16.87
C SER A 5 40.70 -3.46 15.71
N GLU A 6 39.56 -4.08 15.40
CA GLU A 6 38.56 -3.53 14.48
C GLU A 6 37.92 -2.29 15.11
N LYS A 7 38.26 -1.09 14.64
CA LYS A 7 37.56 0.14 15.01
C LYS A 7 36.19 0.16 14.33
N PRO A 8 35.08 0.34 15.06
CA PRO A 8 33.76 0.43 14.43
C PRO A 8 33.67 1.67 13.52
N LEU A 9 33.25 1.45 12.28
CA LEU A 9 33.07 2.48 11.26
C LEU A 9 31.83 3.33 11.55
N ARG A 10 32.10 4.63 11.75
CA ARG A 10 31.29 5.84 11.49
C ARG A 10 29.89 5.99 12.13
N LYS A 11 29.86 6.94 13.08
CA LYS A 11 29.19 8.27 13.01
C LYS A 11 27.65 8.27 12.81
N ALA A 12 26.92 7.96 13.89
CA ALA A 12 25.51 8.35 14.04
C ALA A 12 25.43 9.77 14.67
N ARG A 13 25.51 10.83 13.86
CA ARG A 13 25.09 12.19 14.27
C ARG A 13 23.82 12.51 13.48
N GLY A 14 22.69 12.04 13.97
CA GLY A 14 21.37 12.17 13.31
C GLY A 14 20.39 11.04 13.58
N GLN A 15 20.71 10.08 14.45
CA GLN A 15 19.79 9.02 14.88
C GLN A 15 18.93 9.47 16.08
N GLY A 16 18.51 10.73 16.12
CA GLY A 16 17.54 11.14 17.12
C GLY A 16 16.19 10.52 16.78
N MET A 17 15.45 10.11 17.81
CA MET A 17 14.09 9.57 17.63
C MET A 17 13.20 10.55 16.87
N THR A 18 13.47 11.86 16.99
CA THR A 18 12.73 12.93 16.33
C THR A 18 12.92 12.95 14.82
N GLU A 19 14.13 12.77 14.29
CA GLU A 19 14.37 12.74 12.84
C GLU A 19 13.62 11.57 12.20
N TYR A 20 13.61 10.42 12.86
CA TYR A 20 12.82 9.28 12.42
C TYR A 20 11.32 9.59 12.40
N ILE A 21 10.79 10.20 13.48
CA ILE A 21 9.38 10.59 13.56
C ILE A 21 9.00 11.58 12.45
N ILE A 22 9.86 12.55 12.15
CA ILE A 22 9.61 13.52 11.07
C ILE A 22 9.53 12.81 9.72
N ILE A 23 10.49 11.92 9.41
CA ILE A 23 10.48 11.17 8.15
C ILE A 23 9.22 10.30 8.03
N VAL A 24 8.83 9.60 9.10
CA VAL A 24 7.61 8.78 9.13
C VAL A 24 6.36 9.64 8.91
N ALA A 25 6.27 10.81 9.54
CA ALA A 25 5.15 11.73 9.36
C ALA A 25 5.04 12.20 7.89
N LEU A 26 6.16 12.51 7.25
CA LEU A 26 6.19 12.91 5.84
C LEU A 26 5.73 11.78 4.92
N ILE A 27 6.21 10.55 5.14
CA ILE A 27 5.78 9.37 4.37
C ILE A 27 4.29 9.11 4.57
N ALA A 28 3.77 9.27 5.79
CA ALA A 28 2.35 9.05 6.07
C ALA A 28 1.45 10.02 5.28
N ILE A 29 1.79 11.31 5.26
CA ILE A 29 1.05 12.33 4.50
C ILE A 29 1.10 12.02 2.99
N ALA A 30 2.29 11.72 2.46
CA ALA A 30 2.46 11.36 1.07
C ALA A 30 1.64 10.10 0.69
N SER A 31 1.62 9.10 1.57
CA SER A 31 0.90 7.84 1.36
C SER A 31 -0.61 8.04 1.29
N ILE A 32 -1.18 8.96 2.08
CA ILE A 32 -2.61 9.29 1.99
C ILE A 32 -2.95 9.76 0.57
N GLY A 33 -2.14 10.66 0.00
CA GLY A 33 -2.31 11.15 -1.37
C GLY A 33 -2.23 10.03 -2.42
N VAL A 34 -1.18 9.20 -2.35
CA VAL A 34 -0.99 8.07 -3.28
C VAL A 34 -2.13 7.06 -3.19
N ILE A 35 -2.53 6.66 -1.99
CA ILE A 35 -3.59 5.66 -1.78
C ILE A 35 -4.95 6.22 -2.24
N THR A 36 -5.21 7.50 -2.03
CA THR A 36 -6.47 8.12 -2.48
C THR A 36 -6.52 8.22 -4.01
N LEU A 37 -5.40 8.54 -4.66
CA LEU A 37 -5.34 8.70 -6.12
C LEU A 37 -5.31 7.36 -6.86
N PHE A 38 -4.61 6.36 -6.33
CA PHE A 38 -4.36 5.09 -7.03
C PHE A 38 -5.05 3.88 -6.41
N GLY A 39 -5.58 3.98 -5.19
CA GLY A 39 -6.18 2.86 -4.46
C GLY A 39 -7.38 2.24 -5.19
N ASP A 40 -8.21 3.07 -5.82
CA ASP A 40 -9.36 2.59 -6.60
C ASP A 40 -8.90 1.79 -7.82
N ASN A 41 -7.90 2.27 -8.56
CA ASN A 41 -7.37 1.57 -9.73
C ASN A 41 -6.71 0.23 -9.36
N ILE A 42 -5.94 0.20 -8.26
CA ILE A 42 -5.33 -1.03 -7.74
C ILE A 42 -6.42 -2.03 -7.34
N ARG A 43 -7.47 -1.59 -6.66
CA ARG A 43 -8.58 -2.46 -6.26
C ARG A 43 -9.33 -3.02 -7.46
N LYS A 44 -9.56 -2.21 -8.50
CA LYS A 44 -10.21 -2.66 -9.74
C LYS A 44 -9.39 -3.74 -10.43
N LEU A 45 -8.08 -3.54 -10.57
CA LEU A 45 -7.18 -4.53 -11.17
C LEU A 45 -7.18 -5.84 -10.37
N PHE A 46 -7.16 -5.76 -9.04
CA PHE A 46 -7.25 -6.95 -8.19
C PHE A 46 -8.60 -7.67 -8.31
N GLY A 47 -9.71 -6.92 -8.37
CA GLY A 47 -11.04 -7.47 -8.57
C GLY A 47 -11.21 -8.16 -9.92
N ALA A 48 -10.68 -7.55 -10.99
CA ALA A 48 -10.63 -8.15 -12.32
C ALA A 48 -9.79 -9.45 -12.31
N SER A 49 -8.61 -9.41 -11.70
CA SER A 49 -7.74 -10.60 -11.56
C SER A 49 -8.44 -11.75 -10.82
N ALA A 50 -9.16 -11.44 -9.73
CA ALA A 50 -9.94 -12.41 -8.97
C ALA A 50 -11.11 -12.99 -9.79
N ALA A 51 -11.83 -12.15 -10.55
CA ALA A 51 -12.93 -12.59 -11.42
C ALA A 51 -12.45 -13.48 -12.57
N ALA A 52 -11.29 -13.15 -13.16
CA ALA A 52 -10.67 -13.97 -14.20
C ALA A 52 -10.25 -15.34 -13.64
N LEU A 53 -9.67 -15.37 -12.44
CA LEU A 53 -9.32 -16.62 -11.76
C LEU A 53 -10.55 -17.47 -11.40
N ALA A 54 -11.69 -16.84 -11.15
CA ALA A 54 -12.97 -17.51 -10.92
C ALA A 54 -13.63 -18.07 -12.20
N GLY A 55 -12.99 -17.93 -13.37
CA GLY A 55 -13.46 -18.47 -14.64
C GLY A 55 -14.39 -17.56 -15.44
N ASN A 56 -14.48 -16.28 -15.10
CA ASN A 56 -15.27 -15.34 -15.87
C ASN A 56 -14.55 -15.01 -17.20
N ALA A 57 -15.17 -15.34 -18.34
CA ALA A 57 -14.53 -15.26 -19.66
C ALA A 57 -14.42 -13.82 -20.21
N GLN A 58 -15.20 -12.89 -19.66
CA GLN A 58 -15.23 -11.49 -20.09
C GLN A 58 -14.79 -10.60 -18.93
N VAL A 59 -13.48 -10.51 -18.73
CA VAL A 59 -12.89 -9.58 -17.75
C VAL A 59 -12.06 -8.57 -18.53
N ALA A 60 -12.62 -7.40 -18.77
CA ALA A 60 -11.87 -6.27 -19.30
C ALA A 60 -10.94 -5.72 -18.21
N ASN A 61 -9.63 -5.96 -18.34
CA ASN A 61 -8.59 -5.42 -17.45
C ASN A 61 -8.28 -3.93 -17.77
N ASP A 62 -9.28 -3.12 -18.10
CA ASP A 62 -9.07 -1.74 -18.55
C ASP A 62 -9.31 -0.69 -17.46
N GLY A 63 -9.49 -1.11 -16.20
CA GLY A 63 -9.83 -0.21 -15.08
C GLY A 63 -11.18 0.52 -15.22
N ALA A 64 -11.92 0.25 -16.30
CA ALA A 64 -13.21 0.85 -16.63
C ALA A 64 -14.39 0.07 -16.02
N GLU A 65 -14.37 -1.26 -16.06
CA GLU A 65 -15.42 -2.08 -15.47
C GLU A 65 -15.07 -2.44 -14.02
N SER A 66 -15.64 -1.67 -13.10
CA SER A 66 -15.55 -1.93 -11.67
C SER A 66 -16.85 -2.59 -11.24
N ASN A 67 -16.74 -3.78 -10.67
CA ASN A 67 -17.86 -4.44 -9.99
C ASN A 67 -18.44 -3.42 -8.98
N GLU A 68 -19.70 -3.00 -9.10
CA GLU A 68 -20.26 -1.88 -8.32
C GLU A 68 -20.08 -2.07 -6.81
N GLN A 69 -20.04 -3.32 -6.34
CA GLN A 69 -19.73 -3.70 -4.96
C GLN A 69 -18.33 -3.24 -4.50
N LEU A 70 -17.34 -3.20 -5.41
CA LEU A 70 -15.97 -2.73 -5.11
C LEU A 70 -15.90 -1.21 -5.00
N ASN A 71 -16.70 -0.48 -5.78
CA ASN A 71 -16.81 0.98 -5.70
C ASN A 71 -17.53 1.45 -4.42
N LYS A 72 -18.44 0.63 -3.88
CA LYS A 72 -19.16 0.94 -2.63
C LYS A 72 -18.33 0.72 -1.36
N LYS A 73 -17.21 0.00 -1.42
CA LYS A 73 -16.36 -0.27 -0.25
C LYS A 73 -15.38 0.88 0.03
N THR A 74 -15.78 1.88 0.79
CA THR A 74 -14.83 2.90 1.31
C THR A 74 -14.25 2.48 2.67
N MET A 75 -13.28 3.22 3.21
CA MET A 75 -12.78 3.01 4.59
C MET A 75 -13.90 3.03 5.65
N LYS A 76 -15.01 3.73 5.37
CA LYS A 76 -16.19 3.77 6.25
C LYS A 76 -17.01 2.47 6.20
N ASN A 77 -16.85 1.66 5.16
CA ASN A 77 -17.70 0.51 4.84
C ASN A 77 -16.86 -0.78 4.70
N PHE A 78 -15.57 -0.76 5.01
CA PHE A 78 -14.64 -1.86 4.74
C PHE A 78 -15.04 -3.16 5.45
N GLY A 79 -15.60 -3.05 6.67
CA GLY A 79 -16.11 -4.19 7.45
C GLY A 79 -17.55 -4.58 7.13
N GLN A 80 -18.27 -3.81 6.31
CA GLN A 80 -19.63 -4.15 5.91
C GLN A 80 -19.56 -5.11 4.72
N ASN A 81 -19.66 -6.40 5.00
CA ASN A 81 -19.90 -7.40 3.98
C ASN A 81 -21.38 -7.38 3.62
N ASN A 82 -21.73 -6.64 2.55
CA ASN A 82 -22.97 -6.90 1.82
C ASN A 82 -22.77 -8.17 1.00
N ALA A 83 -22.80 -9.31 1.68
CA ALA A 83 -22.88 -10.63 1.09
C ALA A 83 -24.36 -10.96 0.88
N TYR A 84 -24.92 -10.44 -0.22
CA TYR A 84 -26.09 -10.98 -0.90
C TYR A 84 -25.93 -10.70 -2.40
#